data_AF-A0A0G4NIP7-F1
#
_entry.id   AF-A0A0G4NIP7-F1
#
_cell.length_a   1.000
_cell.length_b   1.000
_cell.length_c   1.000
_cell.angle_alpha   90.00
_cell.angle_beta   90.00
_cell.angle_gamma   90.00
#
_symmetry.space_group_name_H-M   'P 1'
#
loop_
_entity.id
_entity.type
_entity.pdbx_description
1 polymer ?
#
loop_
_entity_poly.entity_id
_entity_poly.type
_entity_poly.pdbx_seq_one_letter_code
_entity_poly.pdbx_strand_id
1 'polypeptide(L)'
;FGEIAGYLERQYDDQLAEESRIKRNPRFRDNRVHVMLYFITPTGHGLRELDIELMRRLAPRVNVIPVIGRADSLTPSELAQSKKLIMEDIEYYRIPVYNFPYDVEEDDEETVEENAELRSLMPFAIVGSEEVVEIGGRKVRARQYPWGVVEVDDPKHSDFLAIRSALLYSHLVDLKEITFDFLYENYRTEKLSK
;
A
#
# COMPACT_ATOMS: atom_id res chain seq x y z
N PHE A 1 7.69 2.22 16.84
CA PHE A 1 7.27 0.91 16.28
C PHE A 1 6.11 0.30 17.04
N GLY A 2 6.20 0.18 18.38
CA GLY A 2 5.13 -0.39 19.21
C GLY A 2 3.79 0.37 19.14
N GLU A 3 3.80 1.67 18.87
CA GLU A 3 2.56 2.46 18.77
C GLU A 3 1.72 2.08 17.54
N ILE A 4 2.34 1.90 16.37
CA ILE A 4 1.63 1.51 15.14
C ILE A 4 1.07 0.09 15.29
N ALA A 5 1.92 -0.86 15.71
CA ALA A 5 1.48 -2.23 15.96
C ALA A 5 0.37 -2.28 17.03
N GLY A 6 0.54 -1.53 18.13
CA GLY A 6 -0.45 -1.45 19.19
C GLY A 6 -1.76 -0.79 18.75
N TYR A 7 -1.73 0.14 17.80
CA TYR A 7 -2.94 0.69 17.20
C TYR A 7 -3.68 -0.37 16.38
N LEU A 8 -2.97 -1.11 15.52
CA LEU A 8 -3.55 -2.21 14.73
C LEU A 8 -4.17 -3.29 15.63
N GLU A 9 -3.43 -3.74 16.64
CA GLU A 9 -3.91 -4.74 17.60
C GLU A 9 -5.09 -4.24 18.41
N ARG A 10 -5.11 -2.95 18.79
CA ARG A 10 -6.27 -2.35 19.47
C ARG A 10 -7.53 -2.37 18.61
N GLN A 11 -7.43 -2.08 17.31
CA GLN A 11 -8.59 -2.15 16.42
C GLN A 11 -9.14 -3.58 16.33
N TYR A 12 -8.26 -4.59 16.31
CA TYR A 12 -8.68 -5.99 16.34
C TYR A 12 -9.24 -6.43 17.70
N ASP A 13 -8.68 -5.95 18.81
CA ASP A 13 -9.22 -6.22 20.15
C ASP A 13 -10.63 -5.62 20.32
N ASP A 14 -10.87 -4.40 19.81
CA ASP A 14 -12.18 -3.75 19.85
C ASP A 14 -13.23 -4.55 19.04
N GLN A 15 -12.84 -5.05 17.86
CA GLN A 15 -13.68 -5.92 17.03
C GLN A 15 -13.99 -7.25 17.74
N LEU A 16 -12.96 -7.91 18.29
CA LEU A 16 -13.11 -9.19 18.98
C LEU A 16 -13.99 -9.05 20.23
N ALA A 17 -13.83 -7.96 20.97
CA ALA A 17 -14.66 -7.65 22.13
C ALA A 17 -16.13 -7.46 21.74
N GLU A 18 -16.43 -6.82 20.61
CA GLU A 18 -17.80 -6.66 20.11
C GLU A 18 -18.39 -7.99 19.62
N GLU A 19 -17.63 -8.81 18.90
CA GLU A 19 -18.06 -10.14 18.43
C GLU A 19 -18.39 -11.10 19.58
N SER A 20 -17.69 -10.95 20.69
CA SER A 20 -17.87 -11.73 21.93
C SER A 20 -19.08 -11.30 22.77
N ARG A 21 -19.72 -10.15 22.48
CA ARG A 21 -20.90 -9.70 23.24
C ARG A 21 -22.14 -10.52 22.90
N ILE A 22 -22.92 -10.87 23.92
CA ILE A 22 -24.20 -11.59 23.80
C ILE A 22 -25.22 -10.75 23.01
N LYS A 23 -25.25 -9.43 23.23
CA LYS A 23 -26.05 -8.48 22.44
C LYS A 23 -25.10 -7.60 21.64
N ARG A 24 -24.92 -7.96 20.37
CA ARG A 24 -24.10 -7.21 19.42
C ARG A 24 -24.76 -5.90 19.05
N ASN A 25 -23.98 -4.84 18.91
CA ASN A 25 -24.47 -3.55 18.44
C ASN A 25 -24.55 -3.56 16.89
N PRO A 26 -25.75 -3.46 16.28
CA PRO A 26 -25.89 -3.44 14.83
C PRO A 26 -25.32 -2.17 14.17
N ARG A 27 -24.96 -1.15 14.96
CA ARG A 27 -24.34 0.10 14.48
C ARG A 27 -22.83 0.15 14.70
N PHE A 28 -22.21 -0.97 15.09
CA PHE A 28 -20.77 -1.00 15.25
C PHE A 28 -20.09 -0.67 13.92
N ARG A 29 -19.10 0.24 13.97
CA ARG A 29 -18.33 0.65 12.80
C ARG A 29 -17.05 -0.13 12.77
N ASP A 30 -16.79 -0.76 11.63
CA ASP A 30 -15.50 -1.40 11.38
C ASP A 30 -14.41 -0.32 11.23
N ASN A 31 -13.51 -0.27 12.19
CA ASN A 31 -12.38 0.65 12.21
C ASN A 31 -11.04 -0.05 11.93
N ARG A 32 -11.08 -1.31 11.46
CA ARG A 32 -9.87 -2.06 11.11
C ARG A 32 -9.14 -1.37 9.96
N VAL A 33 -7.81 -1.46 10.02
CA VAL A 33 -6.95 -0.90 8.97
C VAL A 33 -6.79 -1.96 7.90
N HIS A 34 -7.41 -1.72 6.73
CA HIS A 34 -7.37 -2.67 5.61
C HIS A 34 -6.05 -2.60 4.83
N VAL A 35 -5.42 -1.43 4.78
CA VAL A 35 -4.19 -1.19 4.02
C VAL A 35 -3.27 -0.25 4.78
N MET A 36 -1.98 -0.54 4.74
CA MET A 36 -0.90 0.36 5.14
C MET A 36 0.00 0.68 3.95
N LEU A 37 0.00 1.94 3.53
CA LEU A 37 0.98 2.45 2.57
C LEU A 37 2.32 2.68 3.29
N TYR A 38 3.34 1.92 2.94
CA TYR A 38 4.67 2.03 3.53
C TYR A 38 5.57 2.91 2.66
N PHE A 39 5.85 4.11 3.15
CA PHE A 39 6.68 5.09 2.44
C PHE A 39 8.17 4.79 2.61
N ILE A 40 8.79 4.32 1.53
CA ILE A 40 10.23 4.12 1.42
C ILE A 40 10.86 5.44 1.02
N THR A 41 11.99 5.75 1.66
CA THR A 41 12.76 6.96 1.36
C THR A 41 13.48 6.80 0.03
N PRO A 42 13.42 7.78 -0.89
CA PRO A 42 14.08 7.70 -2.20
C PRO A 42 15.60 7.89 -2.05
N THR A 43 16.30 6.84 -1.63
CA THR A 43 17.77 6.86 -1.42
C THR A 43 18.56 6.48 -2.68
N GLY A 44 17.89 5.98 -3.72
CA GLY A 44 18.51 5.40 -4.91
C GLY A 44 19.12 4.01 -4.69
N HIS A 45 19.05 3.47 -3.47
CA HIS A 45 19.55 2.16 -3.10
C HIS A 45 18.39 1.21 -2.75
N GLY A 46 18.70 0.04 -2.19
CA GLY A 46 17.72 -0.92 -1.68
C GLY A 46 17.07 -0.49 -0.37
N LEU A 47 16.43 -1.44 0.30
CA LEU A 47 15.74 -1.23 1.57
C LEU A 47 16.73 -1.05 2.72
N ARG A 48 16.39 -0.15 3.65
CA ARG A 48 17.14 -0.03 4.91
C ARG A 48 16.77 -1.18 5.83
N GLU A 49 17.71 -1.63 6.66
CA GLU A 49 17.45 -2.67 7.68
C GLU A 49 16.24 -2.34 8.56
N LEU A 50 16.06 -1.06 8.89
CA LEU A 50 14.91 -0.61 9.66
C LEU A 50 13.59 -0.82 8.91
N ASP A 51 13.56 -0.55 7.60
CA ASP A 51 12.36 -0.73 6.78
C ASP A 51 12.00 -2.22 6.67
N ILE A 52 13.01 -3.08 6.53
CA ILE A 52 12.85 -4.54 6.47
C ILE A 52 12.21 -5.05 7.76
N GLU A 53 12.76 -4.70 8.91
CA GLU A 53 12.25 -5.13 10.22
C GLU A 53 10.82 -4.63 10.46
N LEU A 54 10.52 -3.39 10.05
CA LEU A 54 9.20 -2.81 10.22
C LEU A 54 8.14 -3.47 9.37
N MET A 55 8.39 -3.60 8.06
CA MET A 55 7.44 -4.22 7.15
C MET A 55 7.20 -5.67 7.55
N ARG A 56 8.26 -6.42 7.90
CA ARG A 56 8.14 -7.80 8.37
C ARG A 56 7.31 -7.93 9.65
N ARG A 57 7.41 -6.97 10.57
CA ARG A 57 6.65 -6.99 11.82
C ARG A 57 5.18 -6.59 11.63
N LEU A 58 4.88 -5.71 10.67
CA LEU A 58 3.54 -5.17 10.45
C LEU A 58 2.72 -6.00 9.45
N ALA A 59 3.37 -6.66 8.49
CA ALA A 59 2.73 -7.49 7.47
C ALA A 59 1.75 -8.55 7.99
N PRO A 60 1.99 -9.25 9.12
CA PRO A 60 1.02 -10.20 9.66
C PRO A 60 -0.28 -9.57 10.18
N ARG A 61 -0.32 -8.24 10.33
CA ARG A 61 -1.45 -7.51 10.92
C ARG A 61 -2.16 -6.60 9.92
N VAL A 62 -1.54 -6.22 8.81
CA VAL A 62 -2.12 -5.31 7.82
C VAL A 62 -1.55 -5.58 6.43
N ASN A 63 -2.35 -5.37 5.38
CA ASN A 63 -1.86 -5.42 4.00
C ASN A 63 -0.88 -4.27 3.75
N VAL A 64 0.39 -4.60 3.51
CA VAL A 64 1.45 -3.59 3.30
C VAL A 64 1.68 -3.38 1.82
N ILE A 65 1.56 -2.13 1.37
CA ILE A 65 1.90 -1.73 0.00
C ILE A 65 3.12 -0.79 0.06
N PRO A 66 4.30 -1.22 -0.41
CA PRO A 66 5.49 -0.38 -0.48
C PRO A 66 5.35 0.71 -1.55
N VAL A 67 5.71 1.93 -1.17
CA VAL A 67 5.59 3.12 -2.00
C VAL A 67 6.85 3.97 -1.86
N ILE A 68 7.50 4.32 -2.97
CA ILE A 68 8.60 5.29 -2.98
C ILE A 68 8.00 6.70 -2.93
N GLY A 69 8.20 7.38 -1.81
CA GLY A 69 7.75 8.77 -1.65
C GLY A 69 8.70 9.76 -2.33
N ARG A 70 8.19 10.92 -2.74
CA ARG A 70 8.98 11.99 -3.39
C ARG A 70 9.83 11.45 -4.55
N ALA A 71 9.20 10.65 -5.41
CA ALA A 71 9.86 10.01 -6.54
C ALA A 71 10.51 11.01 -7.52
N ASP A 72 10.02 12.26 -7.53
CA ASP A 72 10.59 13.39 -8.27
C ASP A 72 12.01 13.80 -7.82
N SER A 73 12.51 13.25 -6.71
CA SER A 73 13.89 13.44 -6.25
C SER A 73 14.89 12.54 -6.97
N LEU A 74 14.42 11.52 -7.71
CA LEU A 74 15.25 10.56 -8.43
C LEU A 74 15.12 10.77 -9.94
N THR A 75 16.19 10.53 -10.68
CA THR A 75 16.11 10.43 -12.14
C THR A 75 15.37 9.15 -12.55
N PRO A 76 14.80 9.07 -13.77
CA PRO A 76 14.13 7.85 -14.24
C PRO A 76 15.01 6.60 -14.18
N SER A 77 16.32 6.73 -14.45
CA SER A 77 17.29 5.64 -14.35
C SER A 77 17.53 5.18 -12.91
N GLU A 78 17.67 6.13 -11.97
CA GLU A 78 17.85 5.81 -10.55
C GLU A 78 16.57 5.23 -9.94
N LEU A 79 15.40 5.72 -10.37
CA LEU A 79 14.11 5.19 -9.94
C LEU A 79 13.95 3.73 -10.39
N ALA A 80 14.23 3.42 -11.65
CA ALA A 80 14.17 2.05 -12.16
C ALA A 80 15.13 1.11 -11.42
N GLN A 81 16.35 1.58 -11.13
CA GLN A 81 17.32 0.81 -10.36
C GLN A 81 16.85 0.60 -8.91
N SER A 82 16.35 1.64 -8.26
CA SER A 82 15.86 1.57 -6.87
C SER A 82 14.63 0.66 -6.77
N LYS A 83 13.67 0.74 -7.70
CA LYS A 83 12.52 -0.19 -7.77
C LYS A 83 13.00 -1.64 -7.83
N LYS A 84 13.96 -1.93 -8.71
CA LYS A 84 14.53 -3.28 -8.86
C LYS A 84 15.19 -3.76 -7.56
N LEU A 85 16.07 -2.96 -6.96
CA LEU A 85 16.77 -3.32 -5.73
C LEU A 85 15.79 -3.54 -4.56
N ILE A 86 14.78 -2.69 -4.43
CA ILE A 86 13.75 -2.83 -3.38
C ILE A 86 12.97 -4.13 -3.56
N MET A 87 12.58 -4.49 -4.78
CA MET A 87 11.85 -5.75 -5.03
C MET A 87 12.74 -6.98 -4.77
N GLU A 88 14.01 -6.94 -5.16
CA GLU A 88 14.99 -7.99 -4.85
C GLU A 88 15.15 -8.18 -3.33
N ASP A 89 15.23 -7.08 -2.57
CA ASP A 89 15.29 -7.14 -1.11
C ASP A 89 13.99 -7.70 -0.49
N ILE A 90 12.83 -7.28 -0.96
CA ILE A 90 11.52 -7.79 -0.49
C ILE A 90 11.45 -9.31 -0.66
N GLU A 91 11.87 -9.82 -1.81
CA GLU A 91 11.88 -11.26 -2.10
C GLU A 91 12.93 -11.99 -1.25
N TYR A 92 14.16 -11.46 -1.17
CA TYR A 92 15.25 -12.06 -0.40
C TYR A 92 14.92 -12.20 1.08
N TYR A 93 14.37 -11.15 1.69
CA TYR A 93 13.97 -11.14 3.10
C TYR A 93 12.59 -11.76 3.35
N ARG A 94 11.88 -12.18 2.28
CA ARG A 94 10.53 -12.76 2.32
C ARG A 94 9.54 -11.89 3.10
N ILE A 95 9.54 -10.60 2.79
CA ILE A 95 8.64 -9.64 3.42
C ILE A 95 7.23 -9.86 2.82
N PRO A 96 6.20 -10.14 3.64
CA PRO A 96 4.85 -10.35 3.14
C PRO A 96 4.24 -9.00 2.76
N VAL A 97 4.44 -8.56 1.53
CA VAL A 97 3.76 -7.39 0.96
C VAL A 97 2.54 -7.83 0.17
N TYR A 98 1.55 -6.95 0.08
CA TYR A 98 0.43 -7.17 -0.83
C TYR A 98 0.93 -7.04 -2.27
N ASN A 99 0.74 -8.11 -3.04
CA ASN A 99 1.29 -8.25 -4.38
C ASN A 99 0.19 -8.51 -5.43
N PHE A 100 -1.00 -7.90 -5.27
CA PHE A 100 -2.11 -7.97 -6.24
C PHE A 100 -2.31 -9.39 -6.81
N PRO A 101 -2.74 -10.36 -5.98
CA PRO A 101 -2.93 -11.74 -6.41
C PRO A 101 -3.87 -11.82 -7.63
N TYR A 102 -3.58 -12.73 -8.56
CA TYR A 102 -4.44 -13.04 -9.71
C TYR A 102 -4.19 -14.48 -10.13
N ASP A 103 -5.22 -15.12 -10.64
CA ASP A 103 -5.21 -16.48 -11.17
C ASP A 103 -5.57 -16.45 -12.67
N VAL A 104 -4.65 -16.91 -13.51
CA VAL A 104 -4.82 -16.89 -14.97
C VAL A 104 -5.88 -17.89 -15.45
N GLU A 105 -6.22 -18.88 -14.63
CA GLU A 105 -7.22 -19.90 -14.94
C GLU A 105 -8.61 -19.54 -14.39
N GLU A 106 -8.69 -18.82 -13.26
CA GLU A 106 -9.96 -18.47 -12.61
C GLU A 106 -10.45 -17.04 -12.91
N ASP A 107 -9.54 -16.07 -13.05
CA ASP A 107 -9.90 -14.68 -13.29
C ASP A 107 -10.16 -14.39 -14.77
N ASP A 108 -10.98 -13.37 -15.04
CA ASP A 108 -11.19 -12.88 -16.40
C ASP A 108 -9.96 -12.12 -16.93
N GLU A 109 -9.86 -12.03 -18.27
CA GLU A 109 -8.69 -11.45 -18.95
C GLU A 109 -8.43 -9.98 -18.56
N GLU A 110 -9.49 -9.19 -18.29
CA GLU A 110 -9.38 -7.79 -17.87
C GLU A 110 -8.76 -7.69 -16.47
N THR A 111 -9.23 -8.51 -15.52
CA THR A 111 -8.67 -8.60 -14.16
C THR A 111 -7.21 -9.06 -14.17
N VAL A 112 -6.86 -10.05 -14.99
CA VAL A 112 -5.48 -10.54 -15.11
C VAL A 112 -4.55 -9.45 -15.65
N GLU A 113 -4.97 -8.72 -16.68
CA GLU A 113 -4.19 -7.63 -17.26
C GLU A 113 -4.00 -6.49 -16.25
N GLU A 114 -5.06 -6.02 -15.58
CA GLU A 114 -4.96 -4.95 -14.56
C GLU A 114 -4.00 -5.33 -13.43
N ASN A 115 -4.11 -6.57 -12.92
CA ASN A 115 -3.28 -7.02 -11.81
C ASN A 115 -1.82 -7.20 -12.22
N ALA A 116 -1.56 -7.69 -13.44
CA ALA A 116 -0.20 -7.77 -13.98
C ALA A 116 0.44 -6.39 -14.14
N GLU A 117 -0.32 -5.40 -14.64
CA GLU A 117 0.15 -4.02 -14.74
C GLU A 117 0.48 -3.43 -13.36
N LEU A 118 -0.42 -3.58 -12.38
CA LEU A 118 -0.20 -3.08 -11.01
C LEU A 118 1.04 -3.70 -10.35
N ARG A 119 1.26 -5.02 -10.53
CA ARG A 119 2.49 -5.68 -10.06
C ARG A 119 3.73 -5.11 -10.72
N SER A 120 3.69 -4.81 -12.02
CA SER A 120 4.85 -4.26 -12.75
C SER A 120 5.26 -2.87 -12.26
N LEU A 121 4.32 -2.11 -11.68
CA LEU A 121 4.56 -0.78 -11.15
C LEU A 121 5.17 -0.78 -9.74
N MET A 122 5.15 -1.93 -9.05
CA MET A 122 5.61 -2.05 -7.67
C MET A 122 7.14 -2.01 -7.54
N PRO A 123 7.67 -1.32 -6.52
CA PRO A 123 6.96 -0.42 -5.60
C PRO A 123 6.50 0.87 -6.31
N PHE A 124 5.29 1.36 -6.00
CA PHE A 124 4.73 2.55 -6.63
C PHE A 124 5.59 3.79 -6.36
N ALA A 125 5.87 4.58 -7.39
CA ALA A 125 6.64 5.81 -7.27
C ALA A 125 5.69 7.00 -7.29
N ILE A 126 5.48 7.63 -6.12
CA ILE A 126 4.48 8.70 -6.00
C ILE A 126 5.10 10.06 -5.74
N VAL A 127 4.45 11.05 -6.34
CA VAL A 127 4.65 12.48 -6.09
C VAL A 127 3.34 13.04 -5.57
N GLY A 128 3.36 13.76 -4.46
CA GLY A 128 2.20 14.42 -3.89
C GLY A 128 2.32 15.94 -4.00
N SER A 129 1.21 16.63 -4.31
CA SER A 129 1.10 18.08 -4.26
C SER A 129 -0.31 18.51 -3.89
N GLU A 130 -0.41 19.54 -3.05
CA GLU A 130 -1.65 20.26 -2.78
C GLU A 130 -1.82 21.50 -3.69
N GLU A 131 -0.73 21.92 -4.34
CA GLU A 131 -0.73 23.10 -5.22
C GLU A 131 -1.35 22.77 -6.58
N VAL A 132 -2.21 23.68 -7.05
CA VAL A 132 -2.86 23.60 -8.36
C VAL A 132 -2.26 24.66 -9.26
N VAL A 133 -1.68 24.22 -10.37
CA VAL A 133 -1.06 25.08 -11.38
C VAL A 133 -1.89 25.01 -12.66
N GLU A 134 -1.97 26.12 -13.39
CA GLU A 134 -2.62 26.17 -14.70
C GLU A 134 -1.59 25.91 -15.80
N ILE A 135 -1.72 24.78 -16.49
CA ILE A 135 -0.86 24.36 -17.59
C ILE A 135 -1.74 24.15 -18.81
N GLY A 136 -1.50 24.91 -19.89
CA GLY A 136 -2.28 24.80 -21.13
C GLY A 136 -3.79 25.02 -20.97
N GLY A 137 -4.20 25.87 -20.02
CA GLY A 137 -5.61 26.16 -19.72
C GLY A 137 -6.32 25.10 -18.87
N ARG A 138 -5.59 24.09 -18.37
CA ARG A 138 -6.10 23.08 -17.43
C ARG A 138 -5.49 23.30 -16.06
N LYS A 139 -6.32 23.19 -15.03
CA LYS A 139 -5.89 23.18 -13.63
C LYS A 139 -5.46 21.78 -13.25
N VAL A 140 -4.17 21.58 -12.98
CA VAL A 140 -3.59 20.30 -12.60
C VAL A 140 -2.87 20.42 -11.27
N ARG A 141 -2.90 19.35 -10.47
CA ARG A 141 -2.09 19.27 -9.25
C ARG A 141 -0.65 19.00 -9.65
N ALA A 142 0.25 19.89 -9.25
CA ALA A 142 1.63 19.79 -9.69
C ALA A 142 2.59 20.37 -8.65
N ARG A 143 3.85 19.94 -8.72
CA ARG A 143 4.97 20.56 -7.98
C ARG A 143 5.75 21.43 -8.94
N GLN A 144 5.90 22.71 -8.62
CA GLN A 144 6.66 23.65 -9.44
C GLN A 144 8.11 23.75 -8.96
N TYR A 145 9.03 23.56 -9.89
CA TYR A 145 10.47 23.74 -9.70
C TYR A 145 11.01 24.81 -10.65
N PRO A 146 12.18 25.41 -10.36
CA PRO A 146 12.81 26.36 -11.29
C PRO A 146 13.10 25.78 -12.69
N TRP A 147 13.27 24.46 -12.79
CA TRP A 147 13.61 23.75 -14.02
C TRP A 147 12.41 23.05 -14.69
N GLY A 148 11.21 23.09 -14.12
CA GLY A 148 10.06 22.41 -14.70
C GLY A 148 8.92 22.21 -13.72
N VAL A 149 7.87 21.53 -14.20
CA VAL A 149 6.67 21.24 -13.42
C VAL A 149 6.43 19.74 -13.44
N VAL A 150 6.21 19.15 -12.27
CA VAL A 150 5.92 17.73 -12.11
C VAL A 150 4.43 17.58 -11.84
N GLU A 151 3.70 17.08 -12.83
CA GLU A 151 2.26 16.82 -12.72
C GLU A 151 2.01 15.54 -11.91
N VAL A 152 1.21 15.63 -10.86
CA VAL A 152 0.91 14.50 -9.94
C VAL A 152 0.01 13.46 -10.61
N ASP A 153 -0.91 13.91 -11.46
CA ASP A 153 -1.87 13.07 -12.15
C ASP A 153 -1.35 12.57 -13.53
N ASP A 154 -0.09 12.83 -13.90
CA ASP A 154 0.51 12.29 -15.14
C ASP A 154 1.23 10.96 -14.85
N PRO A 155 0.82 9.83 -15.46
CA PRO A 155 1.49 8.53 -15.30
C PRO A 155 2.97 8.52 -15.68
N LYS A 156 3.43 9.47 -16.50
CA LYS A 156 4.86 9.60 -16.85
C LYS A 156 5.69 10.17 -15.71
N HIS A 157 5.05 10.86 -14.77
CA HIS A 157 5.71 11.53 -13.65
C HIS A 157 5.47 10.83 -12.31
N SER A 158 4.33 10.13 -12.15
CA SER A 158 3.91 9.57 -10.87
C SER A 158 2.92 8.43 -11.07
N ASP A 159 3.12 7.35 -10.31
CA ASP A 159 2.19 6.20 -10.25
C ASP A 159 0.96 6.50 -9.36
N PHE A 160 0.74 7.77 -8.99
CA PHE A 160 -0.33 8.18 -8.09
C PHE A 160 -1.73 7.81 -8.59
N LEU A 161 -1.97 7.89 -9.91
CA LEU A 161 -3.25 7.46 -10.48
C LEU A 161 -3.48 5.96 -10.30
N ALA A 162 -2.46 5.14 -10.57
CA ALA A 162 -2.55 3.69 -10.47
C ALA A 162 -2.87 3.25 -9.03
N ILE A 163 -2.11 3.76 -8.04
CA ILE A 163 -2.35 3.41 -6.64
C ILE A 163 -3.70 3.94 -6.13
N ARG A 164 -4.14 5.11 -6.60
CA ARG A 164 -5.46 5.66 -6.23
C ARG A 164 -6.59 4.80 -6.79
N SER A 165 -6.49 4.40 -8.05
CA SER A 165 -7.49 3.54 -8.71
C SER A 165 -7.56 2.18 -8.02
N ALA A 166 -6.41 1.56 -7.76
CA ALA A 166 -6.33 0.29 -7.04
C ALA A 166 -6.98 0.37 -5.65
N LEU A 167 -6.62 1.36 -4.84
CA LEU A 167 -7.10 1.44 -3.45
C LEU A 167 -8.57 1.84 -3.30
N LEU A 168 -9.10 2.68 -4.19
CA LEU A 168 -10.42 3.27 -4.02
C LEU A 168 -11.49 2.65 -4.91
N TYR A 169 -11.11 1.90 -5.94
CA TYR A 169 -12.03 1.34 -6.92
C TYR A 169 -11.88 -0.17 -7.07
N SER A 170 -10.77 -0.66 -7.66
CA SER A 170 -10.68 -2.08 -8.03
C SER A 170 -10.44 -3.02 -6.84
N HIS A 171 -9.49 -2.71 -5.96
CA HIS A 171 -9.01 -3.67 -4.94
C HIS A 171 -9.56 -3.41 -3.53
N LEU A 172 -10.45 -2.42 -3.36
CA LEU A 172 -10.96 -2.05 -2.04
C LEU A 172 -11.67 -3.21 -1.34
N VAL A 173 -12.41 -4.01 -2.10
CA VAL A 173 -13.15 -5.17 -1.57
C VAL A 173 -12.20 -6.30 -1.20
N ASP A 174 -11.29 -6.68 -2.11
CA ASP A 174 -10.28 -7.71 -1.87
C ASP A 174 -9.41 -7.41 -0.64
N LEU A 175 -8.94 -6.17 -0.51
CA LEU A 175 -8.15 -5.74 0.66
C LEU A 175 -8.92 -5.87 1.97
N LYS A 176 -10.24 -5.66 1.95
CA LYS A 176 -11.11 -5.87 3.12
C LYS A 176 -11.31 -7.34 3.42
N GLU A 177 -11.55 -8.16 2.41
CA GLU A 177 -11.71 -9.61 2.54
C GLU A 177 -10.44 -10.23 3.11
N ILE A 178 -9.26 -9.89 2.57
CA ILE A 178 -7.98 -10.37 3.11
C ILE A 178 -7.79 -9.96 4.58
N THR A 179 -8.16 -8.72 4.91
CA THR A 179 -8.10 -8.23 6.30
C THR A 179 -9.01 -9.02 7.22
N PHE A 180 -10.21 -9.38 6.75
CA PHE A 180 -11.20 -10.13 7.52
C PHE A 180 -10.82 -11.61 7.65
N ASP A 181 -10.68 -12.30 6.52
CA ASP A 181 -10.58 -13.76 6.44
C ASP A 181 -9.21 -14.29 6.85
N PHE A 182 -8.14 -13.51 6.66
CA PHE A 182 -6.78 -13.92 6.97
C PHE A 182 -6.20 -13.15 8.15
N LEU A 183 -6.07 -11.83 8.05
CA LEU A 183 -5.31 -11.06 9.04
C LEU A 183 -6.01 -11.02 10.41
N TYR A 184 -7.31 -10.76 10.43
CA TYR A 184 -8.11 -10.73 11.64
C TYR A 184 -8.34 -12.14 12.21
N GLU A 185 -8.66 -13.14 11.39
CA GLU A 185 -8.85 -14.52 11.88
C GLU A 185 -7.56 -15.13 12.45
N ASN A 186 -6.40 -14.84 11.85
CA ASN A 186 -5.11 -15.24 12.42
C ASN A 186 -4.89 -14.57 13.80
N TYR A 187 -5.17 -13.28 13.92
CA TYR A 187 -5.10 -12.55 15.19
C TYR A 187 -6.06 -13.14 16.25
N ARG A 188 -7.29 -13.43 15.84
CA ARG A 188 -8.33 -14.01 16.69
C ARG A 188 -7.92 -15.40 17.20
N THR A 189 -7.37 -16.24 16.33
CA THR A 189 -6.86 -17.57 16.69
C THR A 189 -5.69 -17.47 17.67
N GLU A 190 -4.74 -16.55 17.45
CA GLU A 190 -3.63 -16.30 18.37
C GLU A 190 -4.09 -15.80 19.75
N LYS A 191 -5.15 -15.00 19.81
CA LYS A 191 -5.71 -14.47 21.06
C LYS A 191 -6.53 -15.50 21.83
N LEU A 192 -7.26 -16.38 21.14
CA LEU A 192 -8.09 -17.41 21.78
C LEU A 192 -7.31 -18.67 22.17
N SER A 193 -6.14 -18.90 21.59
CA SER A 193 -5.24 -20.02 21.92
C SER A 193 -4.29 -19.73 23.09
N LYS A 194 -4.22 -18.48 23.54
CA LYS A 194 -3.49 -18.06 24.74
C LYS A 194 -4.41 -17.98 25.95
#